data_AF-A0A3M7MY38-F1
#
_entry.id   AF-A0A3M7MY38-F1
#
_cell.length_a   1.000
_cell.length_b   1.000
_cell.length_c   1.000
_cell.angle_alpha   90.00
_cell.angle_beta   90.00
_cell.angle_gamma   90.00
#
_symmetry.space_group_name_H-M   'P 1'
#
loop_
_entity.id
_entity.type
_entity.pdbx_description
1 polymer ?
#
loop_
_entity_poly.entity_id
_entity_poly.type
_entity_poly.pdbx_seq_one_letter_code
_entity_poly.pdbx_strand_id
1 'polypeptide(L)'
;MQVAETFTEEFTRAMIQAAEEGGMTEQPEDRRILQDIADLGGLDKIAKLDTLVTVIDAFNFLSNFSTTDFISDRWGKDQIDPEDERTVTDLMVDQIEFSTTIILNKTNSVPVEQRERILGIVKQLNPTAKVLQSNYCNVDIKEVIGTGTFEFEKAATGMGWLQSLHDLAVREINGQKKITPTPETEEYGISSFVYRARRPFHPKRLYGLIHDKFVIMEGDAAKNKASDPVFKGLLRSKGFVWLATRPGLHGEWSQAGTMLTLQGGGPWFCVLDRAQWPENEATIKSIMADFQEPWGDRRQEIVFIGEKLDHDGLREKFDECLLSDAEMKKWERVMRVKNSDTMHDKLAQLFEGAE
;
A
#
# COMPACT_ATOMS: atom_id res chain seq x y z
N MET A 1 10.79 -4.29 -2.89
CA MET A 1 11.09 -2.85 -2.73
C MET A 1 12.57 -2.50 -2.87
N GLN A 2 13.51 -3.32 -2.39
CA GLN A 2 14.94 -2.94 -2.30
C GLN A 2 15.69 -2.57 -3.60
N VAL A 3 15.34 -3.10 -4.78
CA VAL A 3 16.20 -2.95 -5.99
C VAL A 3 15.93 -1.70 -6.82
N ALA A 4 14.73 -1.10 -6.75
CA ALA A 4 14.47 0.13 -7.50
C ALA A 4 14.80 1.39 -6.68
N GLU A 5 14.71 1.29 -5.35
CA GLU A 5 15.13 2.34 -4.44
C GLU A 5 16.64 2.59 -4.54
N THR A 6 17.44 1.55 -4.80
CA THR A 6 18.91 1.68 -4.98
C THR A 6 19.34 2.46 -6.21
N PHE A 7 18.43 2.71 -7.17
CA PHE A 7 18.72 3.50 -8.37
C PHE A 7 18.39 4.98 -8.19
N THR A 8 17.93 5.42 -7.02
CA THR A 8 17.69 6.85 -6.75
C THR A 8 18.96 7.54 -6.22
N GLU A 9 19.14 8.80 -6.61
CA GLU A 9 20.25 9.62 -6.11
C GLU A 9 20.16 9.81 -4.59
N GLU A 10 18.94 9.91 -4.06
CA GLU A 10 18.64 10.05 -2.63
C GLU A 10 19.08 8.82 -1.83
N PHE A 11 18.81 7.62 -2.32
CA PHE A 11 19.27 6.38 -1.69
C PHE A 11 20.79 6.25 -1.76
N THR A 12 21.40 6.63 -2.88
CA THR A 12 22.86 6.59 -3.06
C THR A 12 23.55 7.53 -2.05
N ARG A 13 23.00 8.73 -1.84
CA ARG A 13 23.48 9.68 -0.82
C ARG A 13 23.24 9.18 0.61
N ALA A 14 22.08 8.57 0.89
CA ALA A 14 21.78 7.98 2.18
C ALA A 14 22.73 6.82 2.55
N MET A 15 23.09 5.97 1.57
CA MET A 15 24.06 4.89 1.76
C MET A 15 25.46 5.42 2.07
N ILE A 16 25.92 6.48 1.39
CA ILE A 16 27.22 7.12 1.68
C ILE A 16 27.23 7.67 3.11
N GLN A 17 26.16 8.36 3.51
CA GLN A 17 26.04 8.92 4.86
C GLN A 17 26.01 7.82 5.94
N ALA A 18 25.24 6.74 5.72
CA ALA A 18 25.19 5.60 6.61
C ALA A 18 26.55 4.87 6.71
N ALA A 19 27.29 4.81 5.60
CA ALA A 19 28.64 4.30 5.58
C ALA A 19 29.57 5.21 6.41
N GLU A 20 29.49 6.54 6.27
CA GLU A 20 30.28 7.52 7.04
C GLU A 20 30.01 7.47 8.56
N GLU A 21 28.76 7.23 8.96
CA GLU A 21 28.31 7.15 10.36
C GLU A 21 28.63 5.80 11.04
N GLY A 22 29.26 4.86 10.32
CA GLY A 22 29.80 3.61 10.88
C GLY A 22 28.78 2.47 10.99
N GLY A 23 27.64 2.57 10.30
CA GLY A 23 26.53 1.60 10.37
C GLY A 23 26.70 0.33 9.55
N MET A 24 27.64 0.28 8.60
CA MET A 24 27.88 -0.91 7.78
C MET A 24 29.33 -1.35 7.84
N THR A 25 29.55 -2.62 8.17
CA THR A 25 30.80 -3.33 7.95
C THR A 25 30.99 -3.58 6.45
N GLU A 26 31.16 -2.53 5.67
CA GLU A 26 31.50 -2.61 4.26
C GLU A 26 33.03 -2.67 4.13
N GLN A 27 33.52 -3.57 3.26
CA GLN A 27 34.95 -3.69 3.02
C GLN A 27 35.47 -2.37 2.42
N PRO A 28 36.75 -2.01 2.60
CA PRO A 28 37.31 -0.77 2.05
C PRO A 28 37.10 -0.62 0.54
N GLU A 29 36.94 -1.73 -0.19
CA GLU A 29 36.61 -1.75 -1.61
C GLU A 29 35.16 -1.33 -1.89
N ASP A 30 34.19 -1.80 -1.12
CA ASP A 30 32.76 -1.48 -1.31
C ASP A 30 32.52 0.02 -1.14
N ARG A 31 33.13 0.62 -0.12
CA ARG A 31 33.07 2.07 0.15
C ARG A 31 33.65 2.88 -1.01
N ARG A 32 34.75 2.41 -1.60
CA ARG A 32 35.38 3.06 -2.75
C ARG A 32 34.48 2.98 -3.99
N ILE A 33 33.87 1.83 -4.22
CA ILE A 33 32.94 1.64 -5.35
C ILE A 33 31.72 2.55 -5.20
N LEU A 34 31.15 2.67 -4.00
CA LEU A 34 30.03 3.57 -3.73
C LEU A 34 30.41 5.05 -3.94
N GLN A 35 31.61 5.45 -3.51
CA GLN A 35 32.14 6.80 -3.76
C GLN A 35 32.31 7.07 -5.25
N ASP A 36 32.89 6.12 -5.98
CA ASP A 36 33.10 6.22 -7.43
C ASP A 36 31.74 6.33 -8.18
N ILE A 37 30.71 5.58 -7.75
CA ILE A 37 29.34 5.66 -8.31
C ILE A 37 28.71 7.04 -8.02
N ALA A 38 28.93 7.57 -6.81
CA ALA A 38 28.42 8.88 -6.42
C ALA A 38 29.09 10.02 -7.21
N ASP A 39 30.41 9.96 -7.40
CA ASP A 39 31.18 10.93 -8.19
C ASP A 39 30.76 10.92 -9.67
N LEU A 40 30.32 9.76 -10.18
CA LEU A 40 29.76 9.61 -11.52
C LEU A 40 28.31 10.11 -11.63
N GLY A 41 27.72 10.58 -10.53
CA GLY A 41 26.39 11.18 -10.49
C GLY A 41 25.24 10.19 -10.28
N GLY A 42 25.54 9.00 -9.75
CA GLY A 42 24.53 7.99 -9.41
C GLY A 42 24.56 6.74 -10.30
N LEU A 43 23.90 5.68 -9.83
CA LEU A 43 23.85 4.39 -10.53
C LEU A 43 23.08 4.46 -11.86
N ASP A 44 22.15 5.41 -11.99
CA ASP A 44 21.38 5.70 -13.21
C ASP A 44 22.26 6.11 -14.40
N LYS A 45 23.45 6.66 -14.15
CA LYS A 45 24.42 7.04 -15.19
C LYS A 45 25.20 5.86 -15.75
N ILE A 46 25.28 4.76 -14.99
CA ILE A 46 26.15 3.62 -15.28
C ILE A 46 25.31 2.41 -15.71
N ALA A 47 24.12 2.25 -15.12
CA ALA A 47 23.22 1.14 -15.37
C ALA A 47 21.79 1.64 -15.62
N LYS A 48 21.14 1.06 -16.63
CA LYS A 48 19.75 1.35 -16.95
C LYS A 48 18.87 0.20 -16.47
N LEU A 49 17.86 0.53 -15.67
CA LEU A 49 16.75 -0.39 -15.41
C LEU A 49 15.85 -0.47 -16.65
N ASP A 50 15.66 -1.68 -17.17
CA ASP A 50 14.96 -1.91 -18.44
C ASP A 50 13.55 -2.50 -18.23
N THR A 51 13.46 -3.62 -17.53
CA THR A 51 12.24 -4.39 -17.31
C THR A 51 12.24 -5.00 -15.91
N LEU A 52 11.13 -4.93 -15.21
CA LEU A 52 10.92 -5.58 -13.92
C LEU A 52 10.08 -6.83 -14.12
N VAL A 53 10.69 -7.99 -13.95
CA VAL A 53 10.02 -9.27 -14.21
C VAL A 53 9.72 -10.01 -12.91
N THR A 54 8.45 -10.38 -12.74
CA THR A 54 8.01 -11.23 -11.64
C THR A 54 7.46 -12.54 -12.18
N VAL A 55 7.85 -13.66 -11.56
CA VAL A 55 7.37 -14.99 -11.94
C VAL A 55 6.37 -15.48 -10.90
N ILE A 56 5.15 -15.77 -11.33
CA ILE A 56 4.08 -16.29 -10.49
C ILE A 56 3.91 -17.78 -10.74
N ASP A 57 3.99 -18.58 -9.68
CA ASP A 57 3.61 -20.00 -9.71
C ASP A 57 2.08 -20.12 -9.63
N ALA A 58 1.43 -20.42 -10.75
CA ALA A 58 -0.03 -20.54 -10.81
C ALA A 58 -0.59 -21.59 -9.85
N PHE A 59 0.14 -22.69 -9.62
CA PHE A 59 -0.32 -23.80 -8.78
C PHE A 59 -0.39 -23.40 -7.30
N ASN A 60 0.64 -22.72 -6.80
CA ASN A 60 0.75 -22.31 -5.40
C ASN A 60 0.22 -20.90 -5.13
N PHE A 61 -0.23 -20.16 -6.16
CA PHE A 61 -0.59 -18.76 -6.00
C PHE A 61 -1.66 -18.54 -4.94
N LEU A 62 -2.82 -19.17 -5.09
CA LEU A 62 -3.95 -18.94 -4.19
C LEU A 62 -3.70 -19.46 -2.76
N SER A 63 -2.95 -20.55 -2.62
CA SER A 63 -2.57 -21.05 -1.29
C SER A 63 -1.63 -20.08 -0.59
N ASN A 64 -0.62 -19.56 -1.30
CA ASN A 64 0.31 -18.58 -0.74
C ASN A 64 -0.39 -17.25 -0.45
N PHE A 65 -1.29 -16.80 -1.33
CA PHE A 65 -2.04 -15.56 -1.16
C PHE A 65 -3.01 -15.59 0.04
N SER A 66 -3.33 -16.79 0.54
CA SER A 66 -4.20 -16.99 1.70
C SER A 66 -3.42 -17.32 2.98
N THR A 67 -2.10 -17.42 2.92
CA THR A 67 -1.26 -17.68 4.10
C THR A 67 -1.02 -16.42 4.92
N THR A 68 -0.81 -16.61 6.22
CA THR A 68 -0.43 -15.56 7.17
C THR A 68 1.02 -15.69 7.63
N ASP A 69 1.78 -16.58 7.00
CA ASP A 69 3.15 -16.90 7.39
C ASP A 69 4.06 -15.68 7.18
N PHE A 70 4.92 -15.42 8.15
CA PHE A 70 6.02 -14.47 7.98
C PHE A 70 7.07 -15.06 7.03
N ILE A 71 7.78 -14.18 6.33
CA ILE A 71 8.87 -14.58 5.44
C ILE A 71 9.94 -15.34 6.25
N SER A 72 10.25 -14.86 7.45
CA SER A 72 11.22 -15.45 8.38
C SER A 72 10.86 -16.87 8.81
N ASP A 73 9.58 -17.20 8.95
CA ASP A 73 9.11 -18.54 9.33
C ASP A 73 9.23 -19.54 8.18
N ARG A 74 9.06 -19.07 6.94
CA ARG A 74 9.00 -19.95 5.76
C ARG A 74 10.36 -20.26 5.15
N TRP A 75 11.29 -19.31 5.14
CA TRP A 75 12.62 -19.49 4.54
C TRP A 75 13.78 -19.43 5.56
N GLY A 76 13.47 -19.25 6.84
CA GLY A 76 14.42 -19.30 7.94
C GLY A 76 15.10 -17.95 8.22
N LYS A 77 15.28 -17.65 9.51
CA LYS A 77 15.82 -16.37 10.01
C LYS A 77 17.27 -16.08 9.59
N ASP A 78 18.01 -17.09 9.11
CA ASP A 78 19.42 -16.94 8.73
C ASP A 78 19.62 -16.38 7.31
N GLN A 79 18.58 -16.35 6.47
CA GLN A 79 18.65 -15.85 5.08
C GLN A 79 17.89 -14.54 4.86
N ILE A 80 17.18 -14.06 5.88
CA ILE A 80 16.30 -12.90 5.80
C ILE A 80 16.76 -11.91 6.86
N ASP A 81 16.71 -10.64 6.51
CA ASP A 81 17.01 -9.57 7.46
C ASP A 81 16.11 -9.74 8.71
N PRO A 82 16.67 -9.78 9.93
CA PRO A 82 15.89 -9.85 11.16
C PRO A 82 14.84 -8.73 11.30
N GLU A 83 15.01 -7.59 10.61
CA GLU A 83 14.07 -6.47 10.59
C GLU A 83 12.96 -6.62 9.53
N ASP A 84 13.02 -7.63 8.66
CA ASP A 84 11.98 -7.88 7.65
C ASP A 84 10.78 -8.64 8.24
N GLU A 85 9.86 -7.88 8.83
CA GLU A 85 8.62 -8.38 9.46
C GLU A 85 7.46 -8.62 8.46
N ARG A 86 7.71 -8.61 7.15
CA ARG A 86 6.64 -8.78 6.16
C ARG A 86 6.14 -10.22 6.09
N THR A 87 4.90 -10.37 5.63
CA THR A 87 4.32 -11.68 5.33
C THR A 87 4.59 -12.11 3.89
N VAL A 88 4.47 -13.42 3.63
CA VAL A 88 4.57 -13.97 2.27
C VAL A 88 3.60 -13.27 1.32
N THR A 89 2.38 -13.01 1.79
CA THR A 89 1.31 -12.39 1.00
C THR A 89 1.64 -10.94 0.65
N ASP A 90 2.15 -10.16 1.61
CA ASP A 90 2.55 -8.77 1.36
C ASP A 90 3.68 -8.70 0.33
N LEU A 91 4.72 -9.54 0.48
CA LEU A 91 5.82 -9.59 -0.47
C LEU A 91 5.35 -9.97 -1.89
N MET A 92 4.45 -10.95 -2.01
CA MET A 92 3.92 -11.36 -3.31
C MET A 92 3.13 -10.23 -3.97
N VAL A 93 2.31 -9.50 -3.21
CA VAL A 93 1.56 -8.35 -3.73
C VAL A 93 2.51 -7.26 -4.20
N ASP A 94 3.51 -6.88 -3.39
CA ASP A 94 4.48 -5.85 -3.75
C ASP A 94 5.22 -6.20 -5.06
N GLN A 95 5.61 -7.46 -5.24
CA GLN A 95 6.28 -7.93 -6.46
C GLN A 95 5.37 -7.81 -7.68
N ILE A 96 4.08 -8.13 -7.53
CA ILE A 96 3.09 -8.02 -8.61
C ILE A 96 2.85 -6.56 -8.97
N GLU A 97 2.58 -5.71 -7.98
CA GLU A 97 2.31 -4.28 -8.15
C GLU A 97 3.49 -3.55 -8.81
N PHE A 98 4.72 -3.99 -8.55
CA PHE A 98 5.92 -3.29 -9.03
C PHE A 98 6.45 -3.80 -10.38
N SER A 99 6.01 -4.97 -10.84
CA SER A 99 6.51 -5.57 -12.08
C SER A 99 5.98 -4.89 -13.35
N THR A 100 6.80 -4.78 -14.40
CA THR A 100 6.35 -4.37 -15.74
C THR A 100 5.93 -5.57 -16.57
N THR A 101 6.54 -6.74 -16.33
CA THR A 101 6.20 -8.00 -16.98
C THR A 101 6.00 -9.09 -15.93
N ILE A 102 4.90 -9.82 -16.04
CA ILE A 102 4.54 -10.92 -15.14
C ILE A 102 4.53 -12.21 -15.93
N ILE A 103 5.29 -13.20 -15.50
CA ILE A 103 5.26 -14.54 -16.07
C ILE A 103 4.39 -15.43 -15.19
N LEU A 104 3.18 -15.73 -15.62
CA LEU A 104 2.32 -16.73 -14.99
C LEU A 104 2.78 -18.12 -15.46
N ASN A 105 3.53 -18.82 -14.61
CA ASN A 105 4.13 -20.11 -14.88
C ASN A 105 3.26 -21.27 -14.36
N LYS A 106 3.48 -22.48 -14.89
CA LYS A 106 2.74 -23.72 -14.56
C LYS A 106 1.23 -23.62 -14.84
N THR A 107 0.87 -22.92 -15.90
CA THR A 107 -0.53 -22.74 -16.32
C THR A 107 -1.23 -24.04 -16.70
N ASN A 108 -0.49 -25.09 -17.06
CA ASN A 108 -1.01 -26.43 -17.33
C ASN A 108 -1.35 -27.24 -16.07
N SER A 109 -0.81 -26.85 -14.91
CA SER A 109 -1.01 -27.54 -13.63
C SER A 109 -2.26 -27.09 -12.89
N VAL A 110 -3.00 -26.12 -13.44
CA VAL A 110 -4.20 -25.55 -12.83
C VAL A 110 -5.40 -25.59 -13.77
N PRO A 111 -6.63 -25.77 -13.26
CA PRO A 111 -7.85 -25.64 -14.05
C PRO A 111 -8.00 -24.23 -14.66
N VAL A 112 -8.74 -24.15 -15.77
CA VAL A 112 -8.98 -22.89 -16.49
C VAL A 112 -9.61 -21.83 -15.59
N GLU A 113 -10.58 -22.20 -14.77
CA GLU A 113 -11.25 -21.30 -13.82
C GLU A 113 -10.27 -20.71 -12.80
N GLN A 114 -9.38 -21.55 -12.25
CA GLN A 114 -8.36 -21.08 -11.31
C GLN A 114 -7.37 -20.13 -12.00
N ARG A 115 -6.99 -20.43 -13.24
CA ARG A 115 -6.10 -19.58 -14.04
C ARG A 115 -6.73 -18.21 -14.33
N GLU A 116 -7.99 -18.19 -14.75
CA GLU A 116 -8.74 -16.95 -14.99
C GLU A 116 -8.87 -16.11 -13.72
N ARG A 117 -9.10 -16.76 -12.57
CA ARG A 117 -9.11 -16.10 -11.27
C ARG A 117 -7.75 -15.46 -10.94
N ILE A 118 -6.65 -16.17 -11.15
CA ILE A 118 -5.30 -15.63 -10.92
C ILE A 118 -5.02 -14.45 -11.85
N LEU A 119 -5.35 -14.58 -13.14
CA LEU A 119 -5.20 -13.50 -14.11
C LEU A 119 -6.00 -12.26 -13.71
N GLY A 120 -7.24 -12.43 -13.23
CA GLY A 120 -8.07 -11.34 -12.71
C GLY A 120 -7.42 -10.62 -11.54
N ILE A 121 -6.90 -11.36 -10.56
CA ILE A 121 -6.20 -10.80 -9.39
C ILE A 121 -4.98 -9.99 -9.85
N VAL A 122 -4.15 -10.59 -10.72
CA VAL A 122 -2.92 -9.97 -11.23
C VAL A 122 -3.23 -8.67 -11.99
N LYS A 123 -4.20 -8.69 -12.91
CA LYS A 123 -4.58 -7.51 -13.71
C LYS A 123 -5.10 -6.37 -12.85
N GLN A 124 -5.73 -6.65 -11.71
CA GLN A 124 -6.26 -5.59 -10.87
C GLN A 124 -5.23 -5.03 -9.90
N LEU A 125 -4.32 -5.87 -9.39
CA LEU A 125 -3.16 -5.39 -8.63
C LEU A 125 -2.23 -4.58 -9.53
N ASN A 126 -2.05 -4.99 -10.78
CA ASN A 126 -1.22 -4.31 -11.75
C ASN A 126 -1.87 -4.28 -13.15
N PRO A 127 -2.67 -3.24 -13.47
CA PRO A 127 -3.36 -3.11 -14.76
C PRO A 127 -2.44 -2.87 -15.95
N THR A 128 -1.23 -2.36 -15.70
CA THR A 128 -0.30 -1.93 -16.75
C THR A 128 0.72 -3.01 -17.11
N ALA A 129 0.90 -4.01 -16.24
CA ALA A 129 1.84 -5.10 -16.46
C ALA A 129 1.46 -6.01 -17.63
N LYS A 130 2.47 -6.38 -18.42
CA LYS A 130 2.35 -7.39 -19.46
C LYS A 130 2.35 -8.79 -18.84
N VAL A 131 1.25 -9.53 -18.98
CA VAL A 131 1.14 -10.89 -18.42
C VAL A 131 1.42 -11.96 -19.49
N LEU A 132 2.48 -12.74 -19.30
CA LEU A 132 2.90 -13.86 -20.14
C LEU A 132 2.52 -15.19 -19.48
N GLN A 133 1.65 -15.96 -20.14
CA GLN A 133 1.32 -17.31 -19.69
C GLN A 133 2.36 -18.30 -20.21
N SER A 134 2.94 -19.11 -19.33
CA SER A 134 3.97 -20.06 -19.69
C SER A 134 3.88 -21.36 -18.88
N ASN A 135 4.63 -22.35 -19.35
CA ASN A 135 4.97 -23.56 -18.60
C ASN A 135 6.48 -23.69 -18.64
N TYR A 136 7.09 -24.04 -17.50
CA TYR A 136 8.54 -24.09 -17.33
C TYR A 136 9.25 -22.76 -17.67
N CYS A 137 8.57 -21.62 -17.49
CA CYS A 137 9.05 -20.28 -17.87
C CYS A 137 9.50 -20.18 -19.34
N ASN A 138 8.94 -21.00 -20.23
CA ASN A 138 9.25 -20.94 -21.65
C ASN A 138 8.54 -19.72 -22.28
N VAL A 139 9.24 -18.58 -22.31
CA VAL A 139 8.79 -17.31 -22.89
C VAL A 139 9.87 -16.78 -23.84
N ASP A 140 9.48 -15.93 -24.81
CA ASP A 140 10.45 -15.26 -25.67
C ASP A 140 11.30 -14.30 -24.83
N ILE A 141 12.62 -14.44 -24.91
CA ILE A 141 13.59 -13.63 -24.16
C ILE A 141 13.46 -12.14 -24.49
N LYS A 142 13.02 -11.81 -25.71
CA LYS A 142 12.81 -10.43 -26.16
C LYS A 142 11.65 -9.75 -25.43
N GLU A 143 10.79 -10.53 -24.79
CA GLU A 143 9.67 -10.02 -23.99
C GLU A 143 10.06 -9.75 -22.53
N VAL A 144 11.28 -10.12 -22.15
CA VAL A 144 11.82 -10.02 -20.79
C VAL A 144 13.04 -9.10 -20.72
N ILE A 145 13.86 -9.07 -21.76
CA ILE A 145 15.11 -8.31 -21.82
C ILE A 145 15.08 -7.29 -22.96
N GLY A 146 15.48 -6.06 -22.67
CA GLY A 146 15.61 -4.99 -23.66
C GLY A 146 14.27 -4.44 -24.12
N THR A 147 13.24 -4.51 -23.27
CA THR A 147 11.88 -4.07 -23.63
C THR A 147 11.70 -2.56 -23.51
N GLY A 148 12.53 -1.88 -22.71
CA GLY A 148 12.43 -0.47 -22.41
C GLY A 148 11.13 -0.07 -21.69
N THR A 149 10.48 -1.01 -21.01
CA THR A 149 9.15 -0.80 -20.41
C THR A 149 9.18 -0.10 -19.05
N PHE A 150 10.34 -0.06 -18.39
CA PHE A 150 10.48 0.62 -17.11
C PHE A 150 10.70 2.13 -17.26
N GLU A 151 9.90 2.92 -16.55
CA GLU A 151 10.03 4.37 -16.43
C GLU A 151 9.91 4.78 -14.96
N PHE A 152 10.90 5.52 -14.43
CA PHE A 152 10.94 5.95 -13.03
C PHE A 152 9.75 6.85 -12.64
N GLU A 153 9.33 7.77 -13.52
CA GLU A 153 8.17 8.63 -13.27
C GLU A 153 6.87 7.82 -13.12
N LYS A 154 6.69 6.77 -13.94
CA LYS A 154 5.57 5.83 -13.82
C LYS A 154 5.71 4.90 -12.61
N ALA A 155 6.91 4.51 -12.21
CA ALA A 155 7.08 3.71 -10.99
C ALA A 155 6.74 4.53 -9.73
N ALA A 156 7.09 5.81 -9.72
CA ALA A 156 6.80 6.73 -8.61
C ALA A 156 5.31 7.12 -8.53
N THR A 157 4.64 7.27 -9.67
CA THR A 157 3.21 7.69 -9.76
C THR A 157 2.22 6.54 -9.96
N GLY A 158 2.67 5.43 -10.52
CA GLY A 158 1.89 4.31 -11.02
C GLY A 158 1.86 3.12 -10.09
N MET A 159 2.09 3.32 -8.78
CA MET A 159 1.61 2.34 -7.82
C MET A 159 0.12 2.13 -8.12
N GLY A 160 -0.29 0.92 -8.52
CA GLY A 160 -1.64 0.66 -9.07
C GLY A 160 -2.80 1.14 -8.18
N TRP A 161 -2.57 1.31 -6.88
CA TRP A 161 -3.49 1.96 -5.94
C TRP A 161 -3.62 3.48 -6.15
N LEU A 162 -2.53 4.21 -6.38
CA LEU A 162 -2.52 5.65 -6.69
C LEU A 162 -3.21 5.90 -8.03
N GLN A 163 -2.95 5.05 -9.03
CA GLN A 163 -3.65 5.11 -10.30
C GLN A 163 -5.13 4.76 -10.15
N SER A 164 -5.49 3.75 -9.34
CA SER A 164 -6.90 3.46 -9.00
C SER A 164 -7.59 4.60 -8.23
N LEU A 165 -6.86 5.31 -7.37
CA LEU A 165 -7.34 6.51 -6.67
C LEU A 165 -7.54 7.70 -7.63
N HIS A 166 -6.66 7.84 -8.63
CA HIS A 166 -6.70 8.91 -9.64
C HIS A 166 -7.72 8.62 -10.76
N ASP A 167 -7.90 7.37 -11.18
CA ASP A 167 -8.90 6.98 -12.19
C ASP A 167 -10.34 7.09 -11.66
N LEU A 168 -10.52 7.11 -10.33
CA LEU A 168 -11.77 7.48 -9.66
C LEU A 168 -11.94 8.99 -9.44
N ALA A 169 -10.92 9.80 -9.74
CA ALA A 169 -10.97 11.26 -9.64
C ALA A 169 -11.39 11.89 -10.98
N VAL A 170 -12.71 12.03 -11.16
CA VAL A 170 -13.41 13.04 -11.99
C VAL A 170 -12.85 13.31 -13.39
N ARG A 171 -13.45 12.71 -14.42
CA ARG A 171 -13.39 13.24 -15.80
C ARG A 171 -14.60 14.13 -16.10
N GLU A 172 -14.35 15.37 -16.49
CA GLU A 172 -15.38 16.27 -17.04
C GLU A 172 -15.62 15.95 -18.52
N ILE A 173 -16.84 15.50 -18.83
CA ILE A 173 -17.34 15.48 -20.21
C ILE A 173 -18.63 16.29 -20.21
N ASN A 174 -18.67 17.36 -21.00
CA ASN A 174 -19.83 18.23 -21.20
C ASN A 174 -20.42 18.88 -19.93
N GLY A 175 -19.58 19.30 -18.97
CA GLY A 175 -20.02 20.11 -17.83
C GLY A 175 -20.89 19.40 -16.79
N GLN A 176 -20.98 18.06 -16.83
CA GLN A 176 -21.62 17.26 -15.79
C GLN A 176 -20.61 16.27 -15.20
N LYS A 177 -20.36 16.39 -13.89
CA LYS A 177 -19.60 15.41 -13.10
C LYS A 177 -20.41 14.13 -13.00
N LYS A 178 -20.14 13.15 -13.87
CA LYS A 178 -20.79 11.84 -13.82
C LYS A 178 -19.75 10.78 -13.46
N ILE A 179 -19.96 10.09 -12.34
CA ILE A 179 -19.25 8.87 -11.98
C ILE A 179 -19.83 7.79 -12.90
N THR A 180 -19.07 7.32 -13.87
CA THR A 180 -19.49 6.17 -14.69
C THR A 180 -18.24 5.37 -15.04
N PRO A 181 -17.97 4.25 -14.34
CA PRO A 181 -17.06 3.24 -14.87
C PRO A 181 -17.74 2.61 -16.09
N THR A 182 -17.07 2.61 -17.24
CA THR A 182 -17.46 1.77 -18.39
C THR A 182 -16.86 0.38 -18.16
N PRO A 183 -17.60 -0.71 -18.41
CA PRO A 183 -17.37 -2.00 -17.77
C PRO A 183 -16.48 -2.90 -18.63
N GLU A 184 -15.20 -2.99 -18.26
CA GLU A 184 -14.39 -4.19 -18.52
C GLU A 184 -14.35 -5.11 -17.27
N THR A 185 -15.07 -4.70 -16.21
CA THR A 185 -15.14 -5.30 -14.87
C THR A 185 -16.07 -6.52 -14.75
N GLU A 186 -16.77 -6.92 -15.82
CA GLU A 186 -17.71 -8.06 -15.78
C GLU A 186 -17.05 -9.43 -16.03
N GLU A 187 -15.83 -9.48 -16.58
CA GLU A 187 -15.25 -10.75 -17.05
C GLU A 187 -14.68 -11.64 -15.93
N TYR A 188 -14.26 -11.06 -14.79
CA TYR A 188 -13.58 -11.82 -13.71
C TYR A 188 -14.14 -11.57 -12.28
N GLY A 189 -15.16 -10.72 -12.12
CA GLY A 189 -15.87 -10.53 -10.85
C GLY A 189 -15.12 -9.75 -9.74
N ILE A 190 -13.95 -9.18 -10.03
CA ILE A 190 -13.11 -8.44 -9.06
C ILE A 190 -13.19 -6.92 -9.31
N SER A 191 -13.43 -6.13 -8.26
CA SER A 191 -13.76 -4.68 -8.30
C SER A 191 -12.99 -3.90 -7.23
N SER A 192 -12.80 -2.59 -7.43
CA SER A 192 -12.16 -1.70 -6.47
C SER A 192 -13.15 -0.68 -5.90
N PHE A 193 -12.96 -0.29 -4.64
CA PHE A 193 -13.80 0.63 -3.89
C PHE A 193 -12.91 1.52 -3.02
N VAL A 194 -13.10 2.85 -3.06
CA VAL A 194 -12.35 3.77 -2.20
C VAL A 194 -13.27 4.31 -1.12
N TYR A 195 -12.92 4.05 0.13
CA TYR A 195 -13.55 4.63 1.30
C TYR A 195 -12.86 5.96 1.65
N ARG A 196 -13.65 7.03 1.73
CA ARG A 196 -13.19 8.36 2.15
C ARG A 196 -14.08 8.90 3.25
N ALA A 197 -13.48 9.41 4.32
CA ALA A 197 -14.20 10.08 5.39
C ALA A 197 -13.36 11.22 5.99
N ARG A 198 -14.02 12.26 6.50
CA ARG A 198 -13.39 13.45 7.09
C ARG A 198 -13.51 13.49 8.63
N ARG A 199 -13.59 12.31 9.25
CA ARG A 199 -13.65 12.14 10.70
C ARG A 199 -12.58 11.14 11.14
N PRO A 200 -11.98 11.29 12.32
CA PRO A 200 -11.05 10.29 12.83
C PRO A 200 -11.80 9.03 13.27
N PHE A 201 -11.10 7.89 13.22
CA PHE A 201 -11.58 6.63 13.79
C PHE A 201 -11.45 6.63 15.31
N HIS A 202 -12.41 6.01 15.97
CA HIS A 202 -12.33 5.65 17.37
C HIS A 202 -11.41 4.43 17.53
N PRO A 203 -10.30 4.51 18.30
CA PRO A 203 -9.30 3.44 18.37
C PRO A 203 -9.88 2.07 18.76
N LYS A 204 -10.70 2.01 19.81
CA LYS A 204 -11.33 0.74 20.27
C LYS A 204 -12.28 0.13 19.23
N ARG A 205 -13.08 0.94 18.52
CA ARG A 205 -14.03 0.44 17.51
C ARG A 205 -13.29 -0.08 16.28
N LEU A 206 -12.28 0.66 15.83
CA LEU A 206 -11.42 0.20 14.75
C LEU A 206 -10.68 -1.09 15.12
N TYR A 207 -10.10 -1.17 16.32
CA TYR A 207 -9.45 -2.38 16.82
C TYR A 207 -10.42 -3.57 16.85
N GLY A 208 -11.64 -3.38 17.35
CA GLY A 208 -12.66 -4.42 17.38
C GLY A 208 -13.03 -4.94 15.98
N LEU A 209 -13.21 -4.03 15.01
CA LEU A 209 -13.44 -4.41 13.61
C LEU A 209 -12.25 -5.18 13.04
N ILE A 210 -11.02 -4.69 13.27
CA ILE A 210 -9.83 -5.33 12.72
C ILE A 210 -9.63 -6.71 13.32
N HIS A 211 -9.64 -6.81 14.65
CA HIS A 211 -9.39 -8.05 15.38
C HIS A 211 -10.41 -9.15 15.02
N ASP A 212 -11.65 -8.78 14.73
CA ASP A 212 -12.68 -9.74 14.32
C ASP A 212 -12.48 -10.23 12.86
N LYS A 213 -12.07 -9.33 11.95
CA LYS A 213 -12.07 -9.58 10.49
C LYS A 213 -10.71 -9.87 9.88
N PHE A 214 -9.62 -9.52 10.55
CA PHE A 214 -8.25 -9.66 10.08
C PHE A 214 -7.36 -10.29 11.15
N VAL A 215 -6.33 -11.02 10.72
CA VAL A 215 -5.34 -11.59 11.62
C VAL A 215 -4.38 -10.47 12.03
N ILE A 216 -4.32 -10.18 13.33
CA ILE A 216 -3.31 -9.28 13.93
C ILE A 216 -2.14 -10.10 14.53
N MET A 217 -2.40 -11.36 14.94
CA MET A 217 -1.47 -12.45 15.27
C MET A 217 -2.33 -13.73 15.49
N GLU A 218 -1.81 -14.93 15.18
CA GLU A 218 -2.50 -16.24 15.10
C GLU A 218 -3.91 -16.36 15.73
N GLY A 219 -4.94 -16.65 14.91
CA GLY A 219 -6.31 -16.86 15.40
C GLY A 219 -7.33 -17.23 14.31
N ASP A 220 -8.61 -17.39 14.70
CA ASP A 220 -9.73 -17.82 13.84
C ASP A 220 -10.18 -16.76 12.80
N ALA A 221 -9.50 -15.61 12.70
CA ALA A 221 -9.91 -14.50 11.83
C ALA A 221 -9.98 -14.87 10.32
N ALA A 222 -9.20 -15.85 9.87
CA ALA A 222 -9.32 -16.37 8.51
C ALA A 222 -10.69 -17.05 8.25
N LYS A 223 -11.22 -17.77 9.24
CA LYS A 223 -12.56 -18.37 9.17
C LYS A 223 -13.64 -17.30 9.28
N ASN A 224 -13.47 -16.34 10.19
CA ASN A 224 -14.41 -15.24 10.37
C ASN A 224 -14.57 -14.46 9.06
N LYS A 225 -13.44 -14.04 8.45
CA LYS A 225 -13.44 -13.33 7.17
C LYS A 225 -14.08 -14.14 6.05
N ALA A 226 -13.75 -15.42 5.91
CA ALA A 226 -14.30 -16.28 4.87
C ALA A 226 -15.82 -16.50 5.00
N SER A 227 -16.33 -16.50 6.23
CA SER A 227 -17.77 -16.64 6.52
C SER A 227 -18.54 -15.31 6.44
N ASP A 228 -17.83 -14.17 6.45
CA ASP A 228 -18.43 -12.85 6.52
C ASP A 228 -19.00 -12.40 5.15
N PRO A 229 -20.26 -11.97 5.07
CA PRO A 229 -20.87 -11.57 3.80
C PRO A 229 -20.19 -10.35 3.16
N VAL A 230 -19.60 -9.45 3.96
CA VAL A 230 -18.99 -8.19 3.53
C VAL A 230 -17.50 -8.39 3.21
N PHE A 231 -16.77 -9.08 4.09
CA PHE A 231 -15.30 -9.17 3.99
C PHE A 231 -14.78 -10.38 3.20
N LYS A 232 -15.58 -11.41 2.92
CA LYS A 232 -15.13 -12.62 2.20
C LYS A 232 -14.51 -12.34 0.83
N GLY A 233 -14.99 -11.31 0.15
CA GLY A 233 -14.54 -10.91 -1.18
C GLY A 233 -13.29 -10.05 -1.16
N LEU A 234 -12.94 -9.46 -0.01
CA LEU A 234 -11.84 -8.50 0.08
C LEU A 234 -10.50 -9.21 -0.10
N LEU A 235 -9.74 -8.82 -1.12
CA LEU A 235 -8.42 -9.38 -1.40
C LEU A 235 -7.32 -8.48 -0.84
N ARG A 236 -7.42 -7.17 -1.07
CA ARG A 236 -6.40 -6.18 -0.71
C ARG A 236 -7.06 -4.89 -0.25
N SER A 237 -6.43 -4.20 0.70
CA SER A 237 -6.73 -2.80 0.95
C SER A 237 -5.49 -2.04 1.40
N LYS A 238 -5.34 -0.80 0.92
CA LYS A 238 -4.20 0.06 1.21
C LYS A 238 -4.67 1.49 1.40
N GLY A 239 -3.98 2.25 2.24
CA GLY A 239 -4.19 3.69 2.30
C GLY A 239 -3.80 4.28 3.64
N PHE A 240 -4.43 5.40 3.97
CA PHE A 240 -4.14 6.17 5.16
C PHE A 240 -5.35 6.22 6.08
N VAL A 241 -5.08 6.08 7.37
CA VAL A 241 -6.09 6.21 8.41
C VAL A 241 -5.76 7.34 9.36
N TRP A 242 -6.79 7.95 9.91
CA TRP A 242 -6.68 9.02 10.89
C TRP A 242 -7.27 8.57 12.22
N LEU A 243 -6.42 8.43 13.25
CA LEU A 243 -6.83 8.00 14.58
C LEU A 243 -7.10 9.20 15.50
N ALA A 244 -8.17 9.11 16.30
CA ALA A 244 -8.56 10.19 17.22
C ALA A 244 -7.47 10.53 18.25
N THR A 245 -6.64 9.56 18.67
CA THR A 245 -5.56 9.73 19.66
C THR A 245 -4.25 10.24 19.06
N ARG A 246 -4.07 10.12 17.73
CA ARG A 246 -2.86 10.53 17.01
C ARG A 246 -3.20 11.52 15.89
N PRO A 247 -3.70 12.72 16.22
CA PRO A 247 -4.25 13.65 15.24
C PRO A 247 -3.20 14.32 14.34
N GLY A 248 -1.93 14.32 14.74
CA GLY A 248 -0.82 14.90 13.97
C GLY A 248 -0.21 13.95 12.94
N LEU A 249 -0.47 12.64 13.04
CA LEU A 249 0.11 11.61 12.18
C LEU A 249 -0.98 10.90 11.39
N HIS A 250 -0.66 10.47 10.17
CA HIS A 250 -1.47 9.47 9.50
C HIS A 250 -0.98 8.06 9.88
N GLY A 251 -1.90 7.10 9.95
CA GLY A 251 -1.56 5.69 10.03
C GLY A 251 -1.49 5.10 8.62
N GLU A 252 -0.55 4.19 8.40
CA GLU A 252 -0.41 3.45 7.15
C GLU A 252 -1.14 2.11 7.26
N TRP A 253 -2.16 1.95 6.42
CA TRP A 253 -2.99 0.75 6.35
C TRP A 253 -2.54 -0.10 5.17
N SER A 254 -2.19 -1.36 5.43
CA SER A 254 -1.88 -2.33 4.38
C SER A 254 -2.41 -3.71 4.76
N GLN A 255 -3.46 -4.15 4.09
CA GLN A 255 -4.00 -5.50 4.22
C GLN A 255 -3.91 -6.27 2.91
N ALA A 256 -3.42 -7.50 2.97
CA ALA A 256 -3.41 -8.45 1.87
C ALA A 256 -3.88 -9.83 2.37
N GLY A 257 -4.80 -10.48 1.65
CA GLY A 257 -5.43 -11.71 2.13
C GLY A 257 -6.09 -11.50 3.50
N THR A 258 -5.80 -12.31 4.51
CA THR A 258 -6.33 -12.15 5.87
C THR A 258 -5.46 -11.29 6.78
N MET A 259 -4.26 -10.92 6.33
CA MET A 259 -3.29 -10.16 7.12
C MET A 259 -3.54 -8.65 6.98
N LEU A 260 -3.54 -7.93 8.10
CA LEU A 260 -3.50 -6.47 8.12
C LEU A 260 -2.30 -5.98 8.93
N THR A 261 -1.50 -5.13 8.30
CA THR A 261 -0.47 -4.33 8.94
C THR A 261 -0.96 -2.89 9.07
N LEU A 262 -0.88 -2.36 10.29
CA LEU A 262 -1.18 -0.96 10.61
C LEU A 262 0.02 -0.33 11.31
N GLN A 263 0.66 0.63 10.66
CA GLN A 263 1.86 1.29 11.16
C GLN A 263 1.63 2.80 11.33
N GLY A 264 2.47 3.44 12.16
CA GLY A 264 2.51 4.90 12.26
C GLY A 264 3.23 5.46 11.04
N GLY A 265 2.53 6.26 10.23
CA GLY A 265 3.12 6.99 9.13
C GLY A 265 3.62 8.37 9.55
N GLY A 266 3.87 9.20 8.53
CA GLY A 266 4.35 10.57 8.69
C GLY A 266 3.31 11.56 9.23
N PRO A 267 3.75 12.80 9.52
CA PRO A 267 2.87 13.89 9.88
C PRO A 267 1.98 14.32 8.71
N TRP A 268 0.76 14.76 9.03
CA TRP A 268 -0.10 15.44 8.06
C TRP A 268 0.53 16.77 7.60
N PHE A 269 0.34 17.17 6.35
CA PHE A 269 0.92 18.41 5.84
C PHE A 269 0.41 19.65 6.58
N CYS A 270 -0.82 19.62 7.10
CA CYS A 270 -1.37 20.70 7.91
C CYS A 270 -0.72 20.89 9.29
N VAL A 271 0.12 19.96 9.76
CA VAL A 271 0.93 20.15 10.98
C VAL A 271 2.39 20.50 10.70
N LEU A 272 2.81 20.42 9.43
CA LEU A 272 4.17 20.73 9.03
C LEU A 272 4.33 22.22 8.74
N ASP A 273 5.50 22.75 9.09
CA ASP A 273 5.89 24.09 8.66
C ASP A 273 6.06 24.12 7.15
N ARG A 274 5.70 25.25 6.51
CA ARG A 274 5.73 25.38 5.05
C ARG A 274 7.13 25.14 4.46
N ALA A 275 8.19 25.36 5.25
CA ALA A 275 9.58 25.08 4.85
C ALA A 275 9.89 23.59 4.69
N GLN A 276 9.07 22.69 5.26
CA GLN A 276 9.22 21.24 5.16
C GLN A 276 8.38 20.64 4.02
N TRP A 277 7.65 21.46 3.27
CA TRP A 277 6.84 21.00 2.15
C TRP A 277 7.70 20.77 0.90
N PRO A 278 7.25 19.91 -0.03
CA PRO A 278 7.88 19.76 -1.33
C PRO A 278 7.91 21.11 -2.08
N GLU A 279 9.00 21.37 -2.81
CA GLU A 279 9.16 22.60 -3.59
C GLU A 279 8.36 22.58 -4.91
N ASN A 280 8.00 21.39 -5.39
CA ASN A 280 7.31 21.21 -6.66
C ASN A 280 5.87 21.74 -6.61
N GLU A 281 5.56 22.71 -7.49
CA GLU A 281 4.26 23.38 -7.55
C GLU A 281 3.10 22.44 -7.88
N ALA A 282 3.30 21.45 -8.76
CA ALA A 282 2.27 20.46 -9.08
C ALA A 282 1.95 19.57 -7.86
N THR A 283 2.97 19.17 -7.11
CA THR A 283 2.81 18.41 -5.87
C THR A 283 2.08 19.23 -4.80
N ILE A 284 2.46 20.50 -4.62
CA ILE A 284 1.76 21.43 -3.73
C ILE A 284 0.28 21.55 -4.11
N LYS A 285 -0.03 21.71 -5.39
CA LYS A 285 -1.40 21.83 -5.87
C LYS A 285 -2.23 20.57 -5.57
N SER A 286 -1.61 19.39 -5.72
CA SER A 286 -2.23 18.11 -5.36
C SER A 286 -2.55 18.04 -3.86
N ILE A 287 -1.56 18.36 -3.01
CA ILE A 287 -1.75 18.39 -1.56
C ILE A 287 -2.88 19.36 -1.18
N MET A 288 -2.87 20.57 -1.73
CA MET A 288 -3.89 21.59 -1.44
C MET A 288 -5.29 21.20 -1.92
N ALA A 289 -5.43 20.33 -2.92
CA ALA A 289 -6.73 19.82 -3.35
C ALA A 289 -7.38 18.91 -2.27
N ASP A 290 -6.57 18.31 -1.40
CA ASP A 290 -7.03 17.48 -0.29
C ASP A 290 -7.33 18.27 0.99
N PHE A 291 -6.91 19.53 1.06
CA PHE A 291 -7.10 20.38 2.24
C PHE A 291 -8.56 20.79 2.41
N GLN A 292 -9.10 20.55 3.59
CA GLN A 292 -10.43 20.97 3.98
C GLN A 292 -10.45 21.53 5.40
N GLU A 293 -11.00 22.73 5.55
CA GLU A 293 -11.20 23.34 6.87
C GLU A 293 -12.19 22.52 7.72
N PRO A 294 -11.99 22.44 9.04
CA PRO A 294 -10.93 23.10 9.82
C PRO A 294 -9.68 22.22 10.06
N TRP A 295 -9.60 21.04 9.44
CA TRP A 295 -8.63 20.00 9.80
C TRP A 295 -7.56 19.72 8.73
N GLY A 296 -7.50 20.54 7.67
CA GLY A 296 -6.49 20.44 6.63
C GLY A 296 -6.63 19.16 5.79
N ASP A 297 -5.52 18.49 5.51
CA ASP A 297 -5.45 17.27 4.69
C ASP A 297 -5.87 15.98 5.41
N ARG A 298 -6.17 16.06 6.71
CA ARG A 298 -6.57 14.90 7.53
C ARG A 298 -7.83 14.22 6.96
N ARG A 299 -7.73 12.90 6.77
CA ARG A 299 -8.83 12.08 6.23
C ARG A 299 -8.61 10.58 6.48
N GLN A 300 -9.69 9.83 6.35
CA GLN A 300 -9.63 8.42 6.00
C GLN A 300 -9.56 8.31 4.48
N GLU A 301 -8.65 7.51 3.96
CA GLU A 301 -8.59 7.19 2.55
C GLU A 301 -8.03 5.78 2.40
N ILE A 302 -8.92 4.81 2.17
CA ILE A 302 -8.57 3.39 2.05
C ILE A 302 -9.15 2.87 0.74
N VAL A 303 -8.30 2.32 -0.13
CA VAL A 303 -8.76 1.55 -1.29
C VAL A 303 -8.95 0.09 -0.88
N PHE A 304 -10.06 -0.51 -1.27
CA PHE A 304 -10.41 -1.92 -1.14
C PHE A 304 -10.48 -2.53 -2.53
N ILE A 305 -9.94 -3.73 -2.69
CA ILE A 305 -9.87 -4.46 -3.95
C ILE A 305 -10.31 -5.89 -3.65
N GLY A 306 -11.29 -6.41 -4.40
CA GLY A 306 -11.78 -7.75 -4.14
C GLY A 306 -12.92 -8.24 -5.03
N GLU A 307 -13.23 -9.53 -4.90
CA GLU A 307 -14.22 -10.23 -5.71
C GLU A 307 -15.62 -10.01 -5.15
N LYS A 308 -16.56 -9.50 -5.96
CA LYS A 308 -17.96 -9.22 -5.58
C LYS A 308 -18.06 -8.46 -4.25
N LEU A 309 -17.26 -7.40 -4.11
CA LEU A 309 -17.23 -6.58 -2.90
C LEU A 309 -18.61 -5.99 -2.60
N ASP A 310 -19.02 -6.08 -1.33
CA ASP A 310 -20.16 -5.31 -0.82
C ASP A 310 -19.69 -3.89 -0.44
N HIS A 311 -19.77 -2.97 -1.40
CA HIS A 311 -19.27 -1.60 -1.24
C HIS A 311 -20.01 -0.86 -0.12
N ASP A 312 -21.32 -1.07 -0.01
CA ASP A 312 -22.16 -0.39 0.98
C ASP A 312 -21.95 -0.99 2.37
N GLY A 313 -21.87 -2.33 2.48
CA GLY A 313 -21.54 -3.00 3.74
C GLY A 313 -20.15 -2.62 4.27
N LEU A 314 -19.15 -2.53 3.39
CA LEU A 314 -17.81 -2.05 3.77
C LEU A 314 -17.88 -0.61 4.29
N ARG A 315 -18.54 0.30 3.55
CA ARG A 315 -18.70 1.69 3.98
C ARG A 315 -19.35 1.78 5.36
N GLU A 316 -20.46 1.08 5.57
CA GLU A 316 -21.19 1.08 6.84
C GLU A 316 -20.31 0.59 8.01
N LYS A 317 -19.57 -0.50 7.82
CA LYS A 317 -18.68 -1.05 8.87
C LYS A 317 -17.54 -0.11 9.25
N PHE A 318 -16.98 0.62 8.28
CA PHE A 318 -15.95 1.62 8.59
C PHE A 318 -16.57 2.92 9.15
N ASP A 319 -17.77 3.31 8.70
CA ASP A 319 -18.50 4.45 9.28
C ASP A 319 -18.85 4.20 10.76
N GLU A 320 -19.22 2.97 11.12
CA GLU A 320 -19.41 2.52 12.51
C GLU A 320 -18.16 2.69 13.37
N CYS A 321 -16.96 2.83 12.78
CA CYS A 321 -15.72 3.07 13.50
C CYS A 321 -15.38 4.56 13.66
N LEU A 322 -16.04 5.47 12.94
CA LEU A 322 -15.80 6.92 13.02
C LEU A 322 -16.33 7.53 14.32
N LEU A 323 -15.70 8.61 14.79
CA LEU A 323 -16.26 9.37 15.92
C LEU A 323 -17.72 9.80 15.65
N SER A 324 -18.58 9.51 16.62
CA SER A 324 -19.95 10.02 16.66
C SER A 324 -19.96 11.54 16.80
N ASP A 325 -21.10 12.19 16.52
CA ASP A 325 -21.21 13.65 16.65
C ASP A 325 -20.90 14.14 18.08
N ALA A 326 -21.25 13.35 19.09
CA ALA A 326 -20.99 13.67 20.49
C ALA A 326 -19.49 13.56 20.83
N GLU A 327 -18.83 12.50 20.36
CA GLU A 327 -17.38 12.31 20.53
C GLU A 327 -16.59 13.34 19.75
N MET A 328 -16.99 13.64 18.50
CA MET A 328 -16.36 14.65 17.67
C MET A 328 -16.38 16.01 18.38
N LYS A 329 -17.52 16.45 18.93
CA LYS A 329 -17.60 17.71 19.71
C LYS A 329 -16.68 17.73 20.94
N LYS A 330 -16.39 16.58 21.56
CA LYS A 330 -15.42 16.50 22.67
C LYS A 330 -13.99 16.58 22.12
N TRP A 331 -13.70 15.81 21.07
CA TRP A 331 -12.42 15.78 20.39
C TRP A 331 -12.00 17.17 19.88
N GLU A 332 -12.90 17.92 19.22
CA GLU A 332 -12.64 19.27 18.72
C GLU A 332 -12.28 20.27 19.83
N ARG A 333 -12.86 20.11 21.02
CA ARG A 333 -12.52 20.95 22.19
C ARG A 333 -11.11 20.67 22.68
N VAL A 334 -10.70 19.39 22.68
CA VAL A 334 -9.35 18.98 23.08
C VAL A 334 -8.32 19.43 22.04
N MET A 335 -8.63 19.32 20.75
CA MET A 335 -7.76 19.76 19.65
C MET A 335 -7.46 21.27 19.63
N ARG A 336 -8.28 22.08 20.31
CA ARG A 336 -8.03 23.53 20.46
C ARG A 336 -7.10 23.87 21.63
N VAL A 337 -6.62 22.88 22.37
CA VAL A 337 -5.63 23.08 23.44
C VAL A 337 -4.27 23.40 22.80
N LYS A 338 -3.67 24.53 23.20
CA LYS A 338 -2.43 25.05 22.58
C LYS A 338 -1.19 24.21 22.86
N ASN A 339 -1.11 23.57 24.03
CA ASN A 339 0.02 22.72 24.40
C ASN A 339 -0.20 21.31 23.81
N SER A 340 0.72 20.86 22.96
CA SER A 340 0.60 19.60 22.23
C SER A 340 0.58 18.38 23.16
N ASP A 341 1.48 18.33 24.15
CA ASP A 341 1.56 17.19 25.08
C ASP A 341 0.27 17.05 25.89
N THR A 342 -0.24 18.16 26.41
CA THR A 342 -1.51 18.21 27.15
C THR A 342 -2.69 17.81 26.26
N MET A 343 -2.64 18.15 24.97
CA MET A 343 -3.66 17.77 23.99
C MET A 343 -3.63 16.26 23.73
N HIS A 344 -2.44 15.68 23.52
CA HIS A 344 -2.27 14.23 23.38
C HIS A 344 -2.71 13.45 24.62
N ASP A 345 -2.33 13.87 25.83
CA ASP A 345 -2.74 13.22 27.08
C ASP A 345 -4.26 13.21 27.25
N LYS A 346 -4.92 14.34 26.93
CA LYS A 346 -6.38 14.44 27.00
C LYS A 346 -7.07 13.59 25.95
N LEU A 347 -6.50 13.45 24.76
CA LEU A 347 -7.03 12.55 23.73
C LEU A 347 -6.89 11.09 24.15
N ALA A 348 -5.74 10.69 24.70
CA ALA A 348 -5.54 9.35 25.26
C ALA A 348 -6.58 9.08 26.37
N GLN A 349 -6.74 9.98 27.34
CA GLN A 349 -7.77 9.82 28.38
C GLN A 349 -9.20 9.72 27.82
N LEU A 350 -9.51 10.49 26.78
CA LEU A 350 -10.86 10.51 26.19
C LEU A 350 -11.23 9.21 25.47
N PHE A 351 -10.27 8.50 24.88
CA PHE A 351 -10.54 7.32 24.02
C PHE A 351 -9.92 6.01 24.52
N GLU A 352 -8.92 6.05 25.37
CA GLU A 352 -8.27 4.90 25.99
C GLU A 352 -8.77 4.70 27.43
N GLY A 353 -9.10 5.78 28.14
CA GLY A 353 -9.41 5.81 29.58
C GLY A 353 -10.86 5.67 30.03
N ALA A 354 -11.79 5.20 29.18
CA ALA A 354 -13.12 4.77 29.63
C ALA A 354 -13.15 3.24 29.73
N GLU A 355 -13.01 2.75 30.97
CA GLU A 355 -13.43 1.40 31.40
C GLU A 355 -14.96 1.31 31.50
#